data_AF-A0A2G0VXS9-F1
#
_entry.id   AF-A0A2G0VXS9-F1
#
_cell.length_a   1.000
_cell.length_b   1.000
_cell.length_c   1.000
_cell.angle_alpha   90.00
_cell.angle_beta   90.00
_cell.angle_gamma   90.00
#
_symmetry.space_group_name_H-M   'P 1'
#
loop_
_entity.id
_entity.type
_entity.pdbx_description
1 polymer ?
#
loop_
_entity_poly.entity_id
_entity_poly.type
_entity_poly.pdbx_seq_one_letter_code
_entity_poly.pdbx_strand_id
1 'polypeptide(L)'
;MDKMITADQLATTDLRTINEIWLSGSTELCLWRAEQVFTHDMLSEGTHDQNSSRLVVKMGDTEDQPTVSGIEATVRELLKNMGMEGHFFPAEQANTRG
;
A
#
# COMPACT_ATOMS: atom_id res chain seq x y z
N MET A 1 13.83 6.76 -1.95
CA MET A 1 14.22 5.44 -2.48
C MET A 1 13.00 4.55 -2.35
N ASP A 2 12.51 4.01 -3.47
CA ASP A 2 11.48 2.98 -3.46
C ASP A 2 12.06 1.69 -2.87
N LYS A 3 11.31 1.07 -1.96
CA LYS A 3 11.70 -0.22 -1.37
C LYS A 3 10.97 -1.31 -2.14
N MET A 4 11.72 -2.14 -2.84
CA MET A 4 11.15 -3.23 -3.62
C MET A 4 11.37 -4.56 -2.90
N ILE A 5 10.29 -5.29 -2.66
CA ILE A 5 10.27 -6.57 -1.94
C ILE A 5 9.40 -7.59 -2.70
N THR A 6 9.40 -8.85 -2.28
CA THR A 6 8.43 -9.86 -2.75
C THR A 6 7.31 -10.06 -1.74
N ALA A 7 6.22 -10.71 -2.14
CA ALA A 7 5.10 -11.03 -1.24
C ALA A 7 5.53 -11.80 0.02
N ASP A 8 6.52 -12.70 -0.09
CA ASP A 8 7.09 -13.43 1.05
C ASP A 8 7.81 -12.49 2.04
N GLN A 9 8.53 -11.51 1.51
CA GLN A 9 9.25 -10.51 2.32
C GLN A 9 8.32 -9.47 2.95
N LEU A 10 7.08 -9.36 2.48
CA LEU A 10 6.10 -8.42 3.04
C LEU A 10 5.78 -8.75 4.50
N ALA A 11 5.64 -10.04 4.83
CA ALA A 11 5.34 -10.50 6.19
C ALA A 11 6.46 -10.19 7.21
N THR A 12 7.69 -10.04 6.74
CA THR A 12 8.87 -9.73 7.57
C THR A 12 9.31 -8.27 7.44
N THR A 13 8.73 -7.53 6.49
CA THR A 13 9.07 -6.14 6.24
C THR A 13 8.33 -5.24 7.21
N ASP A 14 9.08 -4.37 7.88
CA ASP A 14 8.50 -3.31 8.68
C ASP A 14 7.82 -2.27 7.77
N LEU A 15 6.49 -2.12 7.93
CA LEU A 15 5.65 -1.19 7.16
C LEU A 15 5.44 0.14 7.89
N ARG A 16 5.98 0.34 9.10
CA ARG A 16 5.67 1.53 9.91
C ARG A 16 6.12 2.84 9.28
N THR A 17 7.15 2.77 8.44
CA THR A 17 7.65 3.93 7.70
C THR A 17 7.01 4.04 6.32
N ILE A 18 6.25 3.04 5.88
CA ILE A 18 5.69 2.96 4.53
C ILE A 18 4.33 3.66 4.49
N ASN A 19 4.18 4.55 3.53
CA ASN A 19 2.94 5.30 3.32
C ASN A 19 2.13 4.77 2.13
N GLU A 20 2.76 4.05 1.21
CA GLU A 20 2.10 3.53 0.01
C GLU A 20 2.64 2.14 -0.33
N ILE A 21 1.75 1.21 -0.64
CA ILE A 21 2.07 -0.15 -1.05
C ILE A 21 1.50 -0.37 -2.45
N TRP A 22 2.40 -0.71 -3.37
CA TRP A 22 2.10 -0.97 -4.77
C TRP A 22 2.49 -2.41 -5.11
N LEU A 23 1.71 -3.07 -5.94
CA LEU A 23 2.06 -4.34 -6.55
C LEU A 23 2.68 -4.08 -7.92
N SER A 24 3.79 -4.75 -8.21
CA SER A 24 4.46 -4.70 -9.50
C SER A 24 4.52 -6.11 -10.07
N GLY A 25 3.78 -6.33 -11.15
CA GLY A 25 3.83 -7.53 -11.99
C GLY A 25 3.76 -7.12 -13.45
N SER A 26 2.80 -7.66 -14.20
CA SER A 26 2.47 -7.23 -15.56
C SER A 26 2.06 -5.75 -15.65
N THR A 27 1.47 -5.22 -14.57
CA THR A 27 1.12 -3.79 -14.41
C THR A 27 1.47 -3.31 -13.00
N GLU A 28 1.47 -1.99 -12.78
CA GLU A 28 1.57 -1.41 -11.43
C GLU A 28 0.16 -1.18 -10.86
N LEU A 29 -0.15 -1.84 -9.75
CA LEU A 29 -1.43 -1.68 -9.04
C LEU A 29 -1.17 -1.04 -7.67
N CYS A 30 -1.84 0.06 -7.36
CA CYS A 30 -1.85 0.58 -5.98
C CYS A 30 -2.72 -0.34 -5.13
N LEU A 31 -2.17 -0.90 -4.04
CA LEU A 31 -2.87 -1.81 -3.14
C LEU A 31 -3.36 -1.10 -1.89
N TRP A 32 -2.52 -0.23 -1.33
CA TRP A 32 -2.84 0.48 -0.10
C TRP A 32 -2.09 1.80 -0.01
N ARG A 33 -2.74 2.79 0.59
CA ARG A 33 -2.16 4.08 0.92
C ARG A 33 -2.55 4.45 2.35
N ALA A 34 -1.56 4.73 3.18
CA ALA A 34 -1.74 5.27 4.51
C ALA A 34 -2.61 6.52 4.46
N GLU A 35 -3.56 6.64 5.38
CA GLU A 35 -4.28 7.89 5.57
C GLU A 35 -3.31 8.87 6.25
N GLN A 36 -2.51 9.58 5.45
CA GLN A 36 -1.77 10.72 5.98
C GLN A 36 -2.80 11.74 6.43
N VAL A 37 -2.93 11.88 7.75
CA VAL A 37 -3.64 12.98 8.37
C VAL A 37 -2.85 14.24 8.00
N PHE A 38 -3.25 14.88 6.90
CA PHE A 38 -2.88 16.25 6.63
C PHE A 38 -3.53 17.09 7.74
N THR A 39 -2.87 17.16 8.90
CA THR A 39 -3.13 18.24 9.85
C THR A 39 -2.90 19.53 9.07
N HIS A 40 -3.99 20.26 8.89
CA HIS A 40 -4.20 21.38 7.99
C HIS A 40 -3.39 22.64 8.37
N ASP A 41 -2.15 22.47 8.83
CA ASP A 41 -1.28 23.53 9.38
C ASP A 41 0.05 23.67 8.61
N MET A 42 0.13 23.15 7.38
CA MET A 42 1.38 23.17 6.60
C MET A 42 1.16 23.77 5.21
N LEU A 43 0.71 25.03 5.19
CA LEU A 43 0.62 25.90 4.00
C LEU A 43 1.88 26.79 3.81
N SER A 44 3.00 26.47 4.47
CA SER A 44 4.27 27.17 4.24
C SER A 44 5.29 26.26 3.57
N GLU A 45 5.43 26.48 2.27
CA GLU A 45 6.69 26.49 1.51
C GLU A 45 7.81 25.54 1.99
N GLY A 46 7.99 24.43 1.27
CA GLY A 46 9.34 24.04 0.88
C GLY A 46 9.91 22.70 1.34
N THR A 47 9.20 21.84 2.09
CA THR A 47 9.77 20.52 2.46
C THR A 47 8.75 19.38 2.60
N HIS A 48 7.75 19.28 1.72
CA HIS A 48 6.76 18.19 1.81
C HIS A 48 7.20 16.90 1.07
N ASP A 49 8.26 16.96 0.26
CA ASP A 49 8.69 15.85 -0.61
C ASP A 49 9.94 15.14 -0.06
N GLN A 50 9.84 14.45 1.08
CA GLN A 50 11.00 13.70 1.59
C GLN A 50 10.67 12.35 2.24
N ASN A 51 9.40 12.03 2.56
CA ASN A 51 9.11 10.75 3.23
C ASN A 51 7.86 10.01 2.70
N SER A 52 7.61 10.11 1.40
CA SER A 52 6.74 9.16 0.71
C SER A 52 7.52 7.86 0.52
N SER A 53 7.67 7.08 1.58
CA SER A 53 8.26 5.73 1.48
C SER A 53 7.27 4.81 0.78
N ARG A 54 7.44 4.70 -0.53
CA ARG A 54 6.71 3.78 -1.40
C ARG A 54 7.34 2.38 -1.32
N LEU A 55 6.52 1.40 -0.99
CA LEU A 55 6.86 -0.01 -1.04
C LEU A 55 6.28 -0.63 -2.31
N VAL A 56 7.11 -1.36 -3.04
CA VAL A 56 6.72 -2.08 -4.25
C VAL A 56 6.88 -3.58 -4.01
N VAL A 57 5.77 -4.30 -4.02
CA VAL A 57 5.71 -5.75 -3.88
C VAL A 57 5.73 -6.38 -5.27
N LYS A 58 6.86 -6.99 -5.63
CA LYS A 58 7.00 -7.79 -6.83
C LYS A 58 6.17 -9.05 -6.72
N MET A 59 5.33 -9.25 -7.73
CA MET A 59 4.55 -10.47 -7.97
C MET A 59 4.64 -10.84 -9.46
N GLY A 60 4.27 -12.07 -9.81
CA GLY A 60 4.29 -12.52 -11.21
C GLY A 60 3.28 -11.74 -12.05
N ASP A 61 2.00 -11.89 -11.71
CA ASP A 61 0.89 -11.37 -12.51
C ASP A 61 -0.10 -10.60 -11.62
N THR A 62 -0.16 -9.28 -11.77
CA THR A 62 -1.15 -8.42 -11.08
C THR A 62 -2.59 -8.64 -11.53
N GLU A 63 -2.79 -9.44 -12.58
CA GLU A 63 -4.10 -9.91 -13.04
C GLU A 63 -4.59 -11.14 -12.26
N ASP A 64 -3.71 -11.80 -11.50
CA ASP A 64 -4.06 -12.93 -10.66
C ASP A 64 -4.78 -12.44 -9.39
N GLN A 65 -6.08 -12.25 -9.51
CA GLN A 65 -6.95 -11.85 -8.40
C GLN A 65 -6.76 -12.67 -7.11
N PRO A 66 -6.61 -14.02 -7.13
CA PRO A 66 -6.42 -14.76 -5.88
C PRO A 66 -5.08 -14.42 -5.21
N THR A 67 -3.99 -14.22 -5.97
CA THR A 67 -2.71 -13.77 -5.40
C THR A 67 -2.81 -12.33 -4.88
N VAL A 68 -3.43 -11.42 -5.65
CA VAL A 68 -3.63 -10.03 -5.21
C VAL A 68 -4.41 -9.98 -3.89
N SER A 69 -5.55 -10.69 -3.79
CA SER A 69 -6.34 -10.75 -2.57
C SER A 69 -5.59 -11.40 -1.40
N GLY A 70 -4.74 -12.40 -1.65
CA GLY A 70 -3.89 -13.00 -0.62
C GLY A 70 -2.85 -12.01 -0.06
N ILE A 71 -2.24 -11.22 -0.94
CA ILE A 71 -1.30 -10.16 -0.54
C ILE A 71 -2.06 -9.06 0.20
N GLU A 72 -3.23 -8.63 -0.29
CA GLU A 72 -4.07 -7.63 0.37
C GLU A 72 -4.45 -8.04 1.79
N ALA A 73 -4.94 -9.28 1.97
CA ALA A 73 -5.31 -9.80 3.28
C ALA A 73 -4.11 -9.77 4.24
N THR A 74 -2.94 -10.20 3.77
CA THR A 74 -1.70 -10.16 4.54
C THR A 74 -1.34 -8.72 4.93
N VAL A 75 -1.36 -7.78 3.98
CA VAL A 75 -1.11 -6.34 4.24
C VAL A 75 -2.10 -5.81 5.27
N ARG A 76 -3.39 -6.11 5.13
CA ARG A 76 -4.45 -5.68 6.04
C ARG A 76 -4.22 -6.20 7.46
N GLU A 77 -3.86 -7.47 7.62
CA GLU A 77 -3.55 -8.05 8.93
C GLU A 77 -2.32 -7.41 9.56
N LEU A 78 -1.25 -7.20 8.77
CA LEU A 78 -0.02 -6.54 9.24
C LEU A 78 -0.29 -5.12 9.70
N LEU A 79 -0.96 -4.30 8.87
CA LEU A 79 -1.30 -2.91 9.19
C LEU A 79 -2.20 -2.84 10.42
N LYS A 80 -3.20 -3.74 10.52
CA LYS A 80 -4.07 -3.82 11.69
C LYS A 80 -3.30 -4.19 12.96
N ASN A 81 -2.34 -5.11 12.87
CA ASN A 81 -1.47 -5.47 13.99
C ASN A 81 -0.59 -4.29 14.43
N MET A 82 -0.14 -3.47 13.46
CA MET A 82 0.65 -2.26 13.71
C MET A 82 -0.19 -1.03 14.09
N GLY A 83 -1.52 -1.11 14.01
CA GLY A 83 -2.42 0.02 14.25
C GLY A 83 -2.33 1.12 13.19
N MET A 84 -1.97 0.78 11.95
CA MET A 84 -1.90 1.72 10.84
C MET A 84 -3.24 1.83 10.12
N GLU A 85 -3.69 3.06 9.91
CA GLU A 85 -4.93 3.38 9.20
C GLU A 85 -4.62 3.79 7.76
N GLY A 86 -5.49 3.40 6.82
CA GLY A 86 -5.33 3.76 5.42
C GLY A 86 -6.38 3.16 4.50
N HIS A 87 -6.24 3.46 3.22
CA HIS A 87 -7.19 3.14 2.15
C HIS A 87 -6.62 2.06 1.25
N PHE A 88 -7.39 1.00 1.03
CA PHE A 88 -7.05 -0.08 0.10
C PHE A 88 -7.56 0.22 -1.31
N PHE A 89 -6.81 -0.20 -2.32
CA PHE A 89 -7.09 0.02 -3.74
C PHE A 89 -6.94 -1.27 -4.56
N PRO A 90 -7.78 -1.48 -5.60
CA PRO A 90 -9.04 -0.77 -5.82
C PRO A 90 -9.95 -0.99 -4.60
N ALA A 91 -10.48 0.08 -4.02
CA ALA A 91 -11.40 -0.02 -2.89
C ALA A 91 -12.51 -0.95 -3.36
N GLU A 92 -12.61 -2.15 -2.77
CA GLU A 92 -13.47 -3.27 -3.19
C GLU A 92 -14.60 -2.67 -4.02
N GLN A 93 -14.50 -2.76 -5.36
CA GLN A 93 -15.45 -2.07 -6.22
C GLN A 93 -16.80 -2.46 -5.68
N ALA A 94 -17.45 -1.48 -5.04
CA ALA A 94 -18.68 -1.72 -4.33
C ALA A 94 -19.52 -2.50 -5.32
N ASN A 95 -20.00 -3.66 -4.88
CA ASN A 95 -20.89 -4.50 -5.65
C ASN A 95 -22.18 -3.69 -5.86
N THR A 96 -22.15 -2.70 -6.75
CA THR A 96 -23.27 -2.01 -7.34
C THR A 96 -23.42 -2.59 -8.73
N ARG A 97 -23.66 -3.90 -8.77
CA ARG A 97 -24.43 -4.50 -9.85
C ARG A 97 -25.89 -4.17 -9.53
N GLY A 98 -26.35 -3.03 -10.04
CA GLY A 98 -27.75 -2.63 -10.11
C GLY A 98 -28.10 -2.39 -11.57
#